data_AF-A0A7W1KMY3-F1
#
_entry.id   AF-A0A7W1KMY3-F1
#
_cell.length_a   1.000
_cell.length_b   1.000
_cell.length_c   1.000
_cell.angle_alpha   90.00
_cell.angle_beta   90.00
_cell.angle_gamma   90.00
#
_symmetry.space_group_name_H-M   'P 1'
#
loop_
_entity.id
_entity.type
_entity.pdbx_description
1 polymer ?
#
loop_
_entity_poly.entity_id
_entity_poly.type
_entity_poly.pdbx_seq_one_letter_code
_entity_poly.pdbx_strand_id
1 'polypeptide(L)'
;MVPDGWLDRHTSRAPAALRERVGEYALAASDADRVSALAAAAQAALGRVLSHPGDRSAALDLLAADALITLALQSQAEAAPERLEEFAISVLQTARPGV
;
A
#
# COMPACT_ATOMS: atom_id res chain seq x y z
N MET A 1 -2.16 6.90 10.26
CA MET A 1 -1.11 7.74 9.64
C MET A 1 0.16 6.90 9.63
N VAL A 2 0.89 6.83 8.51
CA VAL A 2 2.15 6.09 8.45
C VAL A 2 3.26 7.00 9.00
N PRO A 3 3.95 6.64 10.10
CA PRO A 3 5.06 7.46 10.58
C PRO A 3 6.22 7.37 9.59
N ASP A 4 6.74 8.50 9.12
CA ASP A 4 7.83 8.58 8.13
C ASP A 4 9.00 7.65 8.49
N GLY A 5 9.40 7.64 9.77
CA GLY A 5 10.50 6.80 10.24
C GLY A 5 10.25 5.28 10.18
N TRP A 6 8.99 4.80 10.19
CA TRP A 6 8.72 3.37 10.00
C TRP A 6 8.82 3.01 8.51
N LEU A 7 8.22 3.81 7.63
CA LEU A 7 8.24 3.56 6.19
C LEU A 7 9.65 3.64 5.63
N ASP A 8 10.45 4.62 6.05
CA ASP A 8 11.84 4.78 5.64
C ASP A 8 12.69 3.56 6.00
N ARG A 9 12.53 3.01 7.21
CA ARG A 9 13.25 1.80 7.62
C ARG A 9 12.93 0.62 6.72
N HIS A 10 11.64 0.42 6.41
CA HIS A 10 11.15 -0.72 5.63
C HIS A 10 11.37 -0.58 4.12
N THR A 11 11.66 0.63 3.63
CA THR A 11 11.91 0.90 2.21
C THR A 11 13.36 1.32 1.91
N SER A 12 14.22 1.41 2.92
CA SER A 12 15.61 1.91 2.86
C SER A 12 16.52 1.25 1.82
N ARG A 13 16.20 0.04 1.37
CA ARG A 13 16.93 -0.70 0.32
C ARG A 13 16.20 -0.79 -1.02
N ALA A 14 14.99 -0.24 -1.12
CA ALA A 14 14.24 -0.20 -2.37
C ALA A 14 14.88 0.80 -3.37
N PRO A 15 14.71 0.58 -4.69
CA PRO A 15 15.09 1.58 -5.70
C PRO A 15 14.48 2.95 -5.41
N ALA A 16 15.24 4.03 -5.57
CA ALA A 16 14.84 5.38 -5.16
C ALA A 16 13.50 5.81 -5.76
N ALA A 17 13.29 5.60 -7.06
CA ALA A 17 12.05 5.95 -7.75
C ALA A 17 10.82 5.20 -7.19
N LEU A 18 10.98 3.93 -6.81
CA LEU A 18 9.89 3.17 -6.18
C LEU A 18 9.63 3.66 -4.75
N ARG A 19 10.69 3.94 -3.99
CA ARG A 19 10.58 4.47 -2.62
C ARG A 19 9.85 5.80 -2.60
N GLU A 20 10.23 6.73 -3.47
CA GLU A 20 9.57 8.02 -3.63
C GLU A 20 8.09 7.82 -3.93
N ARG A 21 7.77 6.95 -4.90
CA ARG A 21 6.38 6.70 -5.27
C ARG A 21 5.54 6.09 -4.14
N VAL A 22 6.09 5.14 -3.39
CA VAL A 22 5.45 4.57 -2.18
C VAL A 22 5.23 5.66 -1.13
N GLY A 23 6.21 6.55 -0.92
CA GLY A 23 6.11 7.68 0.00
C GLY A 23 4.98 8.65 -0.37
N GLU A 24 4.86 9.02 -1.64
CA GLU A 24 3.79 9.90 -2.13
C GLU A 24 2.39 9.37 -1.79
N TYR A 25 2.13 8.09 -2.05
CA TYR A 25 0.84 7.47 -1.72
C TYR A 25 0.62 7.33 -0.21
N ALA A 26 1.66 6.96 0.54
CA ALA A 26 1.57 6.84 1.99
C ALA A 26 1.30 8.18 2.69
N LEU A 27 1.88 9.28 2.18
CA LEU A 27 1.65 10.64 2.68
C LEU A 27 0.25 11.16 2.33
N ALA A 28 -0.29 10.76 1.17
CA ALA A 28 -1.64 11.13 0.75
C ALA A 28 -2.76 10.37 1.50
N ALA A 29 -2.44 9.23 2.13
CA ALA A 29 -3.41 8.44 2.85
C ALA A 29 -3.73 9.02 4.23
N SER A 30 -5.01 9.32 4.47
CA SER A 30 -5.51 9.84 5.75
C SER A 30 -6.32 8.79 6.50
N ASP A 31 -5.64 7.92 7.25
CA ASP A 31 -6.29 6.98 8.18
C ASP A 31 -5.73 7.11 9.59
N ALA A 32 -6.47 6.64 10.60
CA ALA A 32 -6.06 6.72 12.00
C ALA A 32 -4.88 5.78 12.31
N ASP A 33 -4.93 4.54 11.83
CA ASP A 33 -3.89 3.54 12.06
C ASP A 33 -2.97 3.36 10.83
N ARG A 34 -1.87 2.63 11.00
CA ARG A 34 -0.84 2.43 9.97
C ARG A 34 -1.26 1.36 8.95
N VAL A 35 -1.93 0.30 9.40
CA VAL A 35 -2.33 -0.83 8.55
C VAL A 35 -3.36 -0.35 7.53
N SER A 36 -4.40 0.35 7.99
CA SER A 36 -5.44 0.94 7.14
C SER A 36 -4.86 2.00 6.21
N ALA A 37 -3.98 2.88 6.70
CA ALA A 37 -3.35 3.90 5.85
C ALA A 37 -2.55 3.30 4.69
N LEU A 38 -1.78 2.23 4.93
CA LEU A 38 -1.02 1.55 3.89
C LEU A 38 -1.94 0.82 2.90
N ALA A 39 -3.00 0.18 3.37
CA ALA A 39 -3.99 -0.45 2.50
C ALA A 39 -4.75 0.56 1.63
N ALA A 40 -5.15 1.69 2.19
CA ALA A 40 -5.80 2.79 1.47
C ALA A 40 -4.86 3.42 0.42
N ALA A 41 -3.59 3.61 0.78
CA ALA A 41 -2.55 4.07 -0.15
C ALA A 41 -2.37 3.10 -1.33
N ALA A 42 -2.34 1.79 -1.07
CA ALA A 42 -2.27 0.75 -2.10
C ALA A 42 -3.47 0.82 -3.04
N GLN A 43 -4.68 0.99 -2.50
CA GLN A 43 -5.90 1.13 -3.29
C GLN A 43 -5.88 2.37 -4.19
N ALA A 44 -5.39 3.51 -3.68
CA ALA A 44 -5.24 4.73 -4.45
C ALA A 44 -4.24 4.56 -5.62
N ALA A 45 -3.12 3.88 -5.37
CA ALA A 45 -2.13 3.56 -6.39
C ALA A 45 -2.71 2.65 -7.48
N LEU A 46 -3.43 1.59 -7.09
CA LEU A 46 -4.10 0.70 -8.03
C LEU A 46 -5.17 1.44 -8.86
N GLY A 47 -5.93 2.34 -8.24
CA GLY A 47 -6.91 3.19 -8.93
C GLY A 47 -6.27 4.05 -10.03
N ARG A 48 -5.05 4.57 -9.82
CA ARG A 48 -4.29 5.28 -10.85
C ARG A 48 -3.89 4.39 -12.02
N VAL A 49 -3.43 3.16 -11.75
CA VAL A 49 -3.08 2.18 -12.78
C VAL A 49 -4.29 1.86 -13.65
N LEU A 50 -5.44 1.59 -13.02
CA LEU A 50 -6.68 1.26 -13.72
C LEU A 50 -7.20 2.41 -14.58
N SER A 51 -6.87 3.67 -14.23
CA SER A 51 -7.25 4.85 -15.00
C SER A 51 -6.37 5.11 -16.23
N HIS A 52 -5.22 4.43 -16.36
CA HIS A 52 -4.25 4.62 -17.45
C HIS A 52 -3.80 3.29 -18.07
N PRO A 53 -4.72 2.48 -18.64
CA PRO A 53 -4.38 1.17 -19.19
C PRO A 53 -3.42 1.30 -20.38
N GLY A 54 -2.32 0.55 -20.34
CA GLY A 54 -1.35 0.45 -21.44
C GLY A 54 -0.20 1.45 -21.41
N ASP A 55 -0.18 2.39 -20.44
CA ASP A 55 0.96 3.27 -20.24
C ASP A 55 2.02 2.60 -19.34
N ARG A 56 3.25 2.51 -19.84
CA ARG A 56 4.39 2.00 -19.07
C ARG A 56 4.71 2.89 -17.86
N SER A 57 4.27 4.16 -17.86
CA SER A 57 4.38 5.05 -16.70
C SER A 57 3.63 4.52 -15.46
N ALA A 58 2.53 3.78 -15.65
CA ALA A 58 1.76 3.18 -14.57
C ALA A 58 2.44 1.96 -13.92
N ALA A 59 3.54 1.45 -14.50
CA ALA A 59 4.25 0.30 -13.93
C ALA A 59 4.82 0.61 -12.53
N LEU A 60 5.28 1.85 -12.29
CA LEU A 60 5.72 2.27 -10.96
C LEU A 60 4.56 2.39 -9.98
N ASP A 61 3.37 2.81 -10.44
CA ASP A 61 2.16 2.86 -9.62
C ASP A 61 1.70 1.45 -9.21
N LEU A 62 1.78 0.48 -10.13
CA LEU A 62 1.47 -0.91 -9.81
C LEU A 62 2.44 -1.50 -8.78
N LEU A 63 3.74 -1.29 -8.99
CA LEU A 63 4.76 -1.73 -8.02
C LEU A 63 4.60 -1.03 -6.66
N ALA A 64 4.18 0.23 -6.65
CA ALA A 64 3.89 0.95 -5.41
C ALA A 64 2.66 0.36 -4.70
N ALA A 65 1.59 0.03 -5.44
CA ALA A 65 0.41 -0.64 -4.88
C ALA A 65 0.78 -1.98 -4.22
N ASP A 66 1.54 -2.82 -4.91
CA ASP A 66 2.00 -4.12 -4.41
C ASP A 66 2.93 -3.98 -3.18
N ALA A 67 3.82 -3.00 -3.18
CA ALA A 67 4.69 -2.71 -2.04
C ALA A 67 3.87 -2.24 -0.82
N LEU A 68 2.92 -1.32 -1.03
CA LEU A 68 2.08 -0.76 0.04
C LEU A 68 1.21 -1.84 0.69
N ILE A 69 0.63 -2.75 -0.10
CA ILE A 69 -0.17 -3.83 0.48
C ILE A 69 0.70 -4.85 1.23
N THR A 70 1.90 -5.13 0.72
CA THR A 70 2.88 -5.97 1.42
C THR A 70 3.30 -5.36 2.76
N LEU A 71 3.53 -4.04 2.80
CA LEU A 71 3.84 -3.31 4.03
C LEU A 71 2.65 -3.26 4.99
N ALA A 72 1.41 -3.18 4.49
CA ALA A 72 0.21 -3.24 5.32
C ALA A 72 0.09 -4.60 6.02
N LEU A 73 0.30 -5.70 5.27
CA LEU A 73 0.32 -7.07 5.79
C LEU A 73 1.46 -7.26 6.81
N GLN A 74 2.65 -6.76 6.51
CA GLN A 74 3.77 -6.78 7.45
C GLN A 74 3.43 -6.02 8.73
N SER A 75 2.87 -4.82 8.61
CA SER A 75 2.48 -4.00 9.77
C SER A 75 1.41 -4.70 10.61
N GLN A 76 0.48 -5.43 9.99
CA GLN A 76 -0.52 -6.23 10.70
C GLN A 76 0.14 -7.41 11.44
N ALA A 77 1.06 -8.12 10.78
CA ALA A 77 1.79 -9.22 11.38
C ALA A 77 2.64 -8.78 12.59
N GLU A 78 3.21 -7.57 12.54
CA GLU A 78 3.96 -6.99 13.65
C GLU A 78 3.07 -6.55 14.83
N ALA A 79 1.86 -6.05 14.56
CA ALA A 79 0.99 -5.47 15.57
C ALA A 79 0.05 -6.50 16.23
N ALA A 80 -0.52 -7.40 15.44
CA ALA A 80 -1.51 -8.38 15.85
C ALA A 80 -1.51 -9.56 14.85
N PRO A 81 -0.53 -10.48 14.95
CA PRO A 81 -0.38 -11.60 14.00
C PRO A 81 -1.60 -12.51 13.94
N GLU A 82 -2.34 -12.66 15.05
CA GLU A 82 -3.58 -13.42 15.13
C GLU A 82 -4.72 -12.87 14.27
N ARG A 83 -4.64 -11.59 13.87
CA ARG A 83 -5.61 -10.92 12.99
C ARG A 83 -5.13 -10.80 11.53
N LEU A 84 -3.96 -11.34 11.19
CA LEU A 84 -3.39 -11.23 9.86
C LEU A 84 -4.28 -11.86 8.79
N GLU A 85 -4.84 -13.04 9.05
CA GLU A 85 -5.73 -13.72 8.11
C GLU A 85 -7.01 -12.91 7.86
N GLU A 86 -7.63 -12.39 8.92
CA GLU A 86 -8.81 -11.52 8.82
C GLU A 86 -8.53 -10.28 7.96
N PHE A 87 -7.37 -9.65 8.18
CA PHE A 87 -6.95 -8.50 7.40
C PHE A 87 -6.65 -8.87 5.93
N ALA A 88 -5.95 -9.98 5.68
CA ALA A 88 -5.70 -10.42 4.30
C ALA A 88 -7.01 -10.69 3.53
N ILE A 89 -8.02 -11.26 4.21
CA ILE A 89 -9.35 -11.46 3.63
C ILE A 89 -10.03 -10.12 3.33
N SER A 90 -9.96 -9.14 4.23
CA SER A 90 -10.62 -7.83 4.02
C SER A 90 -10.05 -7.08 2.81
N VAL A 91 -8.74 -7.18 2.58
CA VAL A 91 -8.04 -6.63 1.41
C VAL A 91 -8.58 -7.24 0.11
N LEU A 92 -8.79 -8.57 0.08
CA LEU A 92 -9.34 -9.24 -1.11
C LEU A 92 -10.79 -8.83 -1.39
N GLN A 93 -11.55 -8.51 -0.35
CA GLN A 93 -12.94 -8.08 -0.48
C GLN A 93 -13.07 -6.64 -0.96
N THR A 94 -12.14 -5.75 -0.60
CA THR A 94 -12.10 -4.36 -1.09
C THR A 94 -11.81 -4.28 -2.59
N ALA A 95 -11.12 -5.29 -3.14
CA ALA A 95 -10.77 -5.36 -4.56
C ALA A 95 -11.92 -5.83 -5.47
N ARG A 96 -13.03 -6.37 -4.94
CA ARG A 96 -14.20 -6.72 -5.74
C ARG A 96 -15.04 -5.47 -6.02
N PRO A 97 -15.12 -4.97 -7.26
CA PRO A 97 -16.18 -4.04 -7.62
C PRO A 97 -17.51 -4.78 -7.44
N GLY A 98 -18.54 -4.09 -6.94
CA GLY A 98 -19.87 -4.66 -6.78
C GLY A 98 -20.32 -5.42 -8.01
N VAL A 99 -20.87 -6.62 -7.76
CA VAL A 99 -21.61 -7.42 -8.74
C VAL A 99 -22.83 -6.65 -9.24
#